data_AF-A0A0S8BIZ8-F1
#
_entry.id   AF-A0A0S8BIZ8-F1
#
_cell.length_a   1.000
_cell.length_b   1.000
_cell.length_c   1.000
_cell.angle_alpha   90.00
_cell.angle_beta   90.00
_cell.angle_gamma   90.00
#
_symmetry.space_group_name_H-M   'P 1'
#
loop_
_entity.id
_entity.type
_entity.pdbx_description
1 polymer ?
#
loop_
_entity_poly.entity_id
_entity_poly.type
_entity_poly.pdbx_seq_one_letter_code
_entity_poly.pdbx_strand_id
1 'polypeptide(L)' 'MNKSYTGIVLATLIALFLTGCSEDNSNHPAGVSAQLTDEQVENIVRRSYQYVAMYNVNNK' A
#
# COMPACT_ATOMS: atom_id res chain seq x y z
N MET A 1 15.83 33.89 23.59
CA MET A 1 15.31 32.55 23.98
C MET A 1 14.91 31.68 22.78
N ASN A 2 15.25 32.03 21.54
CA ASN A 2 14.89 31.32 20.31
C ASN A 2 16.02 30.41 19.77
N LYS A 3 17.28 30.72 20.10
CA LYS A 3 18.45 30.03 19.55
C LYS A 3 18.62 28.59 20.06
N SER A 4 18.15 28.30 21.27
CA SER A 4 18.20 26.96 21.88
C SER A 4 17.17 25.99 21.29
N TYR A 5 15.98 26.47 20.92
CA TYR A 5 14.94 25.62 20.32
C TYR A 5 15.24 25.28 18.87
N THR A 6 15.86 26.19 18.12
CA THR A 6 16.29 25.92 16.74
C THR A 6 17.25 24.73 16.68
N GLY A 7 18.14 24.56 17.66
CA GLY A 7 19.03 23.39 17.74
C GLY A 7 18.28 22.08 18.02
N ILE A 8 17.30 22.11 18.93
CA ILE A 8 16.48 20.93 19.27
C ILE A 8 15.57 20.53 18.08
N VAL A 9 14.98 21.51 17.40
CA VAL A 9 14.13 21.29 16.21
C VAL A 9 14.96 20.74 15.05
N LEU A 10 16.19 21.22 14.86
CA LEU A 10 17.08 20.70 13.81
C LEU A 10 17.55 19.26 14.11
N ALA A 11 17.88 18.96 15.37
CA ALA A 11 18.30 17.62 15.78
C ALA A 11 17.17 16.58 15.64
N THR A 12 15.92 16.96 15.96
CA THR A 12 14.75 16.08 15.81
C THR A 12 14.38 15.82 14.35
N LEU A 13 14.53 16.82 13.47
CA LEU A 13 14.35 16.65 12.02
C LEU A 13 15.38 15.68 11.43
N ILE A 14 16.65 15.80 11.80
CA ILE A 14 17.73 14.93 11.30
C ILE A 14 17.54 13.48 11.75
N ALA A 15 17.10 13.25 12.99
CA ALA A 15 16.82 11.91 13.52
C ALA A 15 15.68 11.20 12.76
N LEU A 16 14.67 11.96 12.30
CA LEU A 16 13.56 11.43 11.51
C LEU A 16 14.01 10.93 10.12
N PHE A 17 14.95 11.63 9.49
CA PHE A 17 15.52 11.20 8.21
C PHE A 17 16.39 9.95 8.32
N LEU A 18 17.13 9.79 9.42
CA LEU A 18 18.02 8.65 9.63
C LEU A 18 17.29 7.34 9.96
N THR A 19 16.07 7.41 10.49
CA THR A 19 15.28 6.23 10.89
C THR A 19 14.31 5.77 9.77
N GLY A 20 14.35 6.42 8.59
CA GLY A 20 13.38 6.24 7.50
C GLY A 20 13.61 5.05 6.57
N CYS A 21 14.68 4.27 6.72
CA CYS A 21 14.91 3.08 5.90
C CYS A 21 14.82 1.82 6.76
N SER A 22 13.70 1.11 6.65
CA SER A 22 13.65 -0.32 6.96
C SER A 22 14.04 -1.07 5.69
N GLU A 23 15.23 -1.66 5.66
CA GLU A 23 15.53 -2.74 4.72
C GLU A 23 14.71 -3.94 5.16
N ASP A 24 13.54 -4.09 4.54
CA ASP A 24 12.74 -5.30 4.60
C ASP A 24 13.57 -6.42 3.96
N ASN A 25 14.32 -7.16 4.79
CA ASN A 25 15.01 -8.39 4.41
C ASN A 25 13.98 -9.53 4.24
N SER A 26 12.85 -9.25 3.57
CA SER A 26 12.10 -10.33 2.98
C SER A 26 12.84 -10.75 1.72
N ASN A 27 13.03 -12.06 1.58
CA ASN A 27 13.09 -12.68 0.27
C ASN A 27 11.78 -12.31 -0.45
N HIS A 28 11.67 -11.10 -0.99
CA HIS A 28 10.60 -10.71 -1.87
C HIS A 28 10.94 -11.35 -3.20
N PRO A 29 10.24 -12.42 -3.63
CA PRO A 29 10.50 -12.99 -4.94
C PRO A 29 10.09 -11.89 -5.91
N ALA A 30 11.07 -11.24 -6.53
CA ALA A 30 10.84 -10.33 -7.63
C ALA A 30 10.04 -11.09 -8.69
N GLY A 31 8.74 -10.80 -8.79
CA GLY A 31 7.84 -11.44 -9.74
C GLY A 31 7.17 -12.71 -9.24
N VAL A 32 6.45 -12.67 -8.11
CA VAL A 32 5.28 -13.56 -7.98
C VAL A 32 4.15 -12.93 -8.80
N SER A 33 4.15 -13.20 -10.11
CA SER A 33 2.89 -13.19 -10.84
C SER A 33 2.03 -14.25 -10.18
N ALA A 34 1.16 -13.85 -9.25
CA ALA A 34 0.25 -14.76 -8.58
C ALA A 34 -0.64 -15.38 -9.65
N GLN A 35 -0.29 -16.58 -10.13
CA GLN A 35 -1.17 -17.38 -10.97
C GLN A 35 -2.33 -17.80 -10.08
N LEU A 36 -3.44 -17.09 -10.26
CA LEU A 36 -4.69 -17.41 -9.60
C LEU A 36 -5.33 -18.60 -10.31
N THR A 37 -5.86 -19.54 -9.54
CA THR A 37 -6.71 -20.61 -10.09
C THR A 37 -8.06 -20.02 -10.54
N ASP A 38 -8.76 -20.72 -11.43
CA ASP A 38 -10.08 -20.30 -11.90
C ASP A 38 -11.07 -20.08 -10.73
N GLU A 39 -11.00 -20.92 -9.69
CA GLU A 39 -11.80 -20.79 -8.47
C GLU A 39 -11.50 -19.51 -7.69
N GLN A 40 -10.21 -19.13 -7.61
CA GLN A 40 -9.79 -17.89 -6.95
C GLN A 40 -10.26 -16.66 -7.73
N VAL A 41 -10.17 -16.71 -9.06
CA VAL A 41 -10.69 -15.66 -9.94
C VAL A 41 -12.21 -15.55 -9.76
N GLU A 42 -12.94 -16.66 -9.79
CA GLU A 42 -14.40 -16.70 -9.60
C GLU A 42 -14.82 -16.06 -8.27
N ASN A 43 -14.11 -16.34 -7.18
CA ASN A 43 -14.39 -15.77 -5.87
C ASN A 43 -14.18 -14.24 -5.84
N ILE A 44 -13.14 -13.74 -6.51
CA ILE A 44 -12.88 -12.31 -6.65
C ILE A 44 -13.99 -11.64 -7.45
N VAL A 45 -14.35 -12.20 -8.59
CA VAL A 45 -15.44 -11.66 -9.42
C VAL A 45 -16.76 -11.72 -8.66
N ARG A 46 -17.05 -12.79 -7.91
CA ARG A 46 -18.26 -12.90 -7.08
C ARG A 46 -18.37 -11.84 -6.00
N ARG A 47 -17.28 -11.60 -5.28
CA ARG A 47 -17.22 -10.52 -4.28
C ARG A 47 -17.34 -9.14 -4.93
N SER A 48 -16.93 -9.02 -6.20
CA SER A 48 -16.96 -7.77 -6.96
C SER A 48 -18.23 -7.59 -7.82
N TYR A 49 -19.04 -8.65 -8.02
CA TYR A 49 -20.24 -8.62 -8.89
C TYR A 49 -21.29 -7.61 -8.41
N GLN A 50 -21.26 -7.22 -7.13
CA GLN A 50 -22.07 -6.11 -6.61
C GLN A 50 -21.85 -4.80 -7.39
N TYR A 51 -20.65 -4.55 -7.93
CA TYR A 51 -20.34 -3.36 -8.71
C TYR A 51 -20.70 -3.49 -10.19
N VAL A 52 -20.61 -4.68 -10.79
CA VAL A 52 -20.91 -4.88 -12.22
C VAL A 52 -22.41 -5.06 -12.48
N ALA A 53 -23.13 -5.71 -11.56
CA ALA A 53 -24.57 -5.88 -11.67
C ALA A 53 -25.36 -4.58 -11.48
N MET A 54 -24.76 -3.52 -10.94
CA MET A 54 -25.37 -2.20 -10.78
C MET A 54 -25.37 -1.40 -12.09
N TYR A 55 -24.32 -1.51 -12.92
CA TYR A 55 -24.20 -0.74 -14.17
C TYR A 55 -24.85 -1.40 -15.39
N ASN A 56 -25.16 -2.70 -15.34
CA ASN A 56 -25.84 -3.40 -16.44
C ASN A 56 -27.38 -3.28 -16.40
N VAL A 57 -27.96 -2.58 -15.44
CA VAL A 57 -29.42 -2.38 -15.35
C VAL A 57 -29.92 -1.29 -16.31
N ASN A 58 -29.02 -0.47 -16.87
CA ASN A 58 -29.38 0.73 -17.66
C ASN A 58 -29.07 0.67 -19.17
N ASN A 59 -28.75 -0.49 -19.74
CA ASN A 59 -28.70 -0.65 -21.20
C ASN A 59 -30.00 -1.29 -21.69
N LYS A 60 -30.97 -0.46 -22.06
CA LYS A 60 -32.19 -0.84 -22.77
C LYS A 60 -32.26 -0.09 -24.09
#